data_AF-A0A094HYZ3-F1
#
_entry.id   AF-A0A094HYZ3-F1
#
_cell.length_a   1.000
_cell.length_b   1.000
_cell.length_c   1.000
_cell.angle_alpha   90.00
_cell.angle_beta   90.00
_cell.angle_gamma   90.00
#
_symmetry.space_group_name_H-M   'P 1'
#
loop_
_entity.id
_entity.type
_entity.pdbx_description
1 polymer ?
#
loop_
_entity_poly.entity_id
_entity_poly.type
_entity_poly.pdbx_seq_one_letter_code
_entity_poly.pdbx_strand_id
1 'polypeptide(L)'
;MEPPSKPQSALFQVYLRLRPPPVPNSLYPTLTTPERFVTVEESNEGAPTHITLNPPNDNRRRAVEKFAFTEVFEEEASQLDIFHGTGVIPLVEGVLAANGGDGRDGLLATLGVTGSGKSHTILGSRSQRGLTQLALDLLFRSISDNILDPSTIYSLHASVAASDPSEAQVLSSQGFLDIIYGDQSCASRATSRAATPMRVHNPFHIPGSFPRSSHSPREKSFYPILPRLSSRAGSPKSQGLARPLTPPEPHRAQAPERC
;
A
#
# COMPACT_ATOMS: atom_id res chain seq x y z
N MET A 1 22.69 -0.08 28.18
CA MET A 1 22.78 1.20 27.46
C MET A 1 21.58 1.27 26.55
N GLU A 2 20.72 2.25 26.77
CA GLU A 2 19.56 2.52 25.92
C GLU A 2 20.07 3.21 24.64
N PRO A 3 19.59 2.82 23.44
CA PRO A 3 20.05 3.43 22.20
C PRO A 3 19.69 4.93 22.18
N PRO A 4 20.52 5.80 21.58
CA PRO A 4 20.26 7.23 21.55
C PRO A 4 18.91 7.52 20.88
N SER A 5 18.09 8.35 21.53
CA SER A 5 16.79 8.76 21.02
C SER A 5 16.97 9.47 19.68
N LYS A 6 16.34 8.95 18.63
CA LYS A 6 16.32 9.57 17.29
C LYS A 6 15.92 11.05 17.42
N PRO A 7 16.58 11.98 16.71
CA PRO A 7 16.30 13.41 16.83
C PRO A 7 14.82 13.68 16.48
N GLN A 8 14.07 14.20 17.45
CA GLN A 8 12.63 14.44 17.40
C GLN A 8 12.19 15.55 16.41
N SER A 9 13.08 16.06 15.55
CA SER A 9 12.82 17.19 14.66
C SER A 9 12.52 16.83 13.21
N ALA A 10 12.65 15.57 12.80
CA ALA A 10 12.39 15.17 11.42
C ALA A 10 10.89 14.99 11.17
N LEU A 11 10.30 15.88 10.37
CA LEU A 11 8.87 15.82 9.99
C LEU A 11 8.54 14.59 9.12
N PHE A 12 9.55 14.00 8.47
CA PHE A 12 9.42 12.83 7.61
C PHE A 12 10.68 11.96 7.69
N GLN A 13 10.50 10.66 7.51
CA GLN A 13 11.61 9.70 7.38
C GLN A 13 12.07 9.66 5.93
N VAL A 14 13.38 9.77 5.69
CA VAL A 14 13.97 9.79 4.34
C VAL A 14 14.93 8.64 4.22
N TYR A 15 14.67 7.75 3.27
CA TYR A 15 15.48 6.57 3.01
C TYR A 15 16.19 6.71 1.68
N LEU A 16 17.45 6.27 1.62
CA LEU A 16 18.18 6.14 0.35
C LEU A 16 18.27 4.67 -0.04
N ARG A 17 18.01 4.35 -1.30
CA ARG A 17 18.26 3.02 -1.85
C ARG A 17 19.21 3.12 -3.04
N LEU A 18 20.35 2.43 -2.95
CA LEU A 18 21.25 2.25 -4.06
C LEU A 18 20.77 1.09 -4.94
N ARG A 19 20.76 1.30 -6.26
CA ARG A 19 20.43 0.21 -7.19
C ARG A 19 21.72 -0.54 -7.53
N PRO A 20 21.64 -1.86 -7.80
CA PRO A 20 22.76 -2.58 -8.38
C PRO A 20 23.29 -1.91 -9.65
N PRO A 21 24.60 -2.00 -9.90
CA PRO A 21 25.16 -1.55 -11.16
C PRO A 21 24.49 -2.32 -12.32
N PRO A 22 24.27 -1.65 -13.47
CA PRO A 22 23.69 -2.32 -14.62
C PRO A 22 24.60 -3.48 -15.04
N VAL A 23 24.04 -4.69 -15.15
CA VAL A 23 24.76 -5.85 -15.68
C VAL A 23 25.15 -5.55 -17.13
N PRO A 24 26.44 -5.72 -17.51
CA PRO A 24 26.86 -5.56 -18.89
C PRO A 24 26.10 -6.57 -19.76
N ASN A 25 25.36 -6.07 -20.75
CA ASN A 25 24.55 -6.89 -21.63
C ASN A 25 25.04 -6.73 -23.07
N SER A 26 24.90 -7.74 -23.91
CA SER A 26 25.49 -7.80 -25.27
C SER A 26 25.07 -6.66 -26.21
N LEU A 27 24.00 -5.94 -25.87
CA LEU A 27 23.52 -4.77 -26.63
C LEU A 27 24.29 -3.48 -26.35
N TYR A 28 25.07 -3.41 -25.26
CA TYR A 28 25.90 -2.25 -24.91
C TYR A 28 27.29 -2.71 -24.41
N PRO A 29 28.14 -3.25 -25.29
CA PRO A 29 29.46 -3.80 -24.93
C PRO A 29 30.49 -2.75 -24.50
N THR A 30 30.19 -1.45 -24.65
CA THR A 30 31.13 -0.33 -24.46
C THR A 30 30.84 0.57 -23.27
N LEU A 31 29.92 0.19 -22.36
CA LEU A 31 29.87 0.87 -21.07
C LEU A 31 31.12 0.48 -20.29
N THR A 32 32.15 1.33 -20.39
CA THR A 32 33.23 1.39 -19.40
C THR A 32 32.59 1.26 -18.03
N THR A 33 33.09 0.35 -17.19
CA THR A 33 32.56 0.14 -15.83
C THR A 33 32.41 1.50 -15.17
N PRO A 34 31.18 1.98 -14.93
CA PRO A 34 31.00 3.33 -14.41
C PRO A 34 31.70 3.38 -13.06
N GLU A 35 32.67 4.29 -12.93
CA GLU A 35 33.41 4.48 -11.68
C GLU A 35 32.41 4.82 -10.57
N ARG A 36 32.43 4.03 -9.47
CA ARG A 36 31.53 4.24 -8.33
C ARG A 36 31.85 5.59 -7.70
N PHE A 37 30.89 6.51 -7.73
CA PHE A 37 31.04 7.87 -7.18
C PHE A 37 30.31 8.05 -5.84
N VAL A 38 29.70 6.99 -5.30
CA VAL A 38 28.99 7.01 -4.01
C VAL A 38 29.65 5.98 -3.08
N THR A 39 29.98 6.40 -1.87
CA THR A 39 30.47 5.53 -0.80
C THR A 39 29.50 5.59 0.37
N VAL A 40 29.08 4.43 0.86
CA VAL A 40 28.26 4.32 2.06
C VAL A 40 29.20 4.28 3.26
N GLU A 41 28.92 5.09 4.28
CA GLU A 41 29.71 5.06 5.51
C GLU A 41 29.23 3.93 6.42
N GLU A 42 30.17 3.11 6.89
CA GLU A 42 29.89 2.07 7.86
C GLU A 42 29.40 2.68 9.18
N SER A 43 28.31 2.13 9.73
CA SER A 43 27.84 2.49 11.06
C SER A 43 28.32 1.45 12.07
N ASN A 44 28.95 1.90 13.16
CA ASN A 44 29.35 1.01 14.26
C ASN A 44 28.14 0.46 15.04
N GLU A 45 26.99 1.12 14.94
CA GLU A 45 25.75 0.75 15.64
C GLU A 45 24.55 0.90 14.69
N GLY A 46 24.00 -0.22 14.22
CA GLY A 46 22.78 -0.25 13.41
C GLY A 46 22.98 -0.07 11.90
N ALA A 47 21.89 0.27 11.21
CA ALA A 47 21.88 0.43 9.76
C ALA A 47 22.66 1.69 9.32
N PRO A 48 23.30 1.69 8.14
CA PRO A 48 24.05 2.83 7.66
C PRO A 48 23.12 4.02 7.38
N THR A 49 23.59 5.23 7.68
CA THR A 49 22.78 6.46 7.61
C THR A 49 23.42 7.55 6.75
N HIS A 50 24.69 7.41 6.40
CA HIS A 50 25.44 8.45 5.71
C HIS A 50 26.05 7.94 4.40
N ILE A 51 26.08 8.82 3.39
CA ILE A 51 26.84 8.60 2.16
C ILE A 51 27.79 9.75 1.90
N THR A 52 28.84 9.45 1.16
CA THR A 52 29.80 10.40 0.64
C THR A 52 29.82 10.33 -0.89
N LEU A 53 29.72 11.48 -1.55
CA LEU A 53 29.87 11.62 -3.00
C LEU A 53 31.32 11.95 -3.35
N ASN A 54 31.98 11.06 -4.07
CA ASN A 54 33.34 11.23 -4.57
C ASN A 54 33.27 11.71 -6.03
N PRO A 55 33.59 12.98 -6.34
CA PRO A 55 33.59 13.46 -7.71
C PRO A 55 34.62 12.70 -8.57
N PRO A 56 34.32 12.41 -9.85
CA PRO A 56 35.27 11.76 -10.75
C PRO A 56 36.61 12.52 -10.80
N ASN A 57 37.71 11.79 -10.92
CA ASN A 57 39.09 12.28 -10.78
C ASN A 57 39.44 13.52 -11.63
N ASP A 58 38.73 13.76 -12.74
CA ASP A 58 38.92 14.92 -13.63
C ASP A 58 38.44 16.25 -13.01
N ASN A 59 37.63 16.18 -11.95
CA ASN A 59 36.99 17.32 -11.28
C ASN A 59 37.55 17.57 -9.86
N ARG A 60 38.88 17.52 -9.67
CA ARG A 60 39.60 17.80 -8.39
C ARG A 60 39.27 19.13 -7.68
N ARG A 61 38.37 19.96 -8.22
CA ARG A 61 37.86 21.21 -7.63
C ARG A 61 36.51 21.08 -6.92
N ARG A 62 35.80 19.95 -7.04
CA ARG A 62 34.53 19.76 -6.33
C ARG A 62 34.78 19.23 -4.93
N ALA A 63 34.12 19.85 -3.95
CA ALA A 63 34.15 19.39 -2.57
C ALA A 63 33.49 18.01 -2.47
N VAL A 64 34.00 17.18 -1.56
CA VAL A 64 33.36 15.93 -1.16
C VAL A 64 32.08 16.29 -0.40
N GLU A 65 30.94 15.81 -0.88
CA GLU A 65 29.63 16.10 -0.27
C GLU A 65 29.15 14.90 0.54
N LYS A 66 28.66 15.16 1.76
CA LYS A 66 28.14 14.15 2.68
C LYS A 66 26.65 14.38 2.91
N PHE A 67 25.87 13.30 2.83
CA PHE A 67 24.42 13.32 3.03
C PHE A 67 24.01 12.35 4.13
N ALA A 68 22.97 12.71 4.88
CA ALA A 68 22.41 11.91 5.95
C ALA A 68 20.97 11.51 5.63
N PHE A 69 20.63 10.27 5.96
CA PHE A 69 19.33 9.64 5.76
C PHE A 69 18.88 8.94 7.05
N THR A 70 17.60 8.61 7.13
CA THR A 70 17.06 7.74 8.18
C THR A 70 17.71 6.36 8.12
N GLU A 71 17.90 5.83 6.93
CA GLU A 71 18.67 4.60 6.64
C GLU A 71 19.04 4.58 5.15
N VAL A 72 20.19 3.99 4.86
CA VAL A 72 20.74 3.79 3.52
C VAL A 72 20.70 2.29 3.23
N PHE A 73 20.02 1.91 2.16
CA PHE A 73 20.00 0.56 1.63
C PHE A 73 21.02 0.44 0.51
N GLU A 74 22.05 -0.38 0.73
CA GLU A 74 23.10 -0.67 -0.25
C GLU A 74 22.56 -1.49 -1.43
N GLU A 75 23.40 -1.66 -2.45
CA GLU A 75 23.06 -2.31 -3.72
C GLU A 75 22.51 -3.74 -3.54
N GLU A 76 22.94 -4.44 -2.48
CA GLU A 76 22.56 -5.81 -2.15
C GLU A 76 21.22 -5.91 -1.39
N ALA A 77 20.66 -4.80 -0.94
CA ALA A 77 19.42 -4.79 -0.17
C ALA A 77 18.23 -5.35 -0.98
N SER A 78 17.61 -6.40 -0.44
CA SER A 78 16.47 -7.05 -1.06
C SER A 78 15.19 -6.23 -0.89
N GLN A 79 14.15 -6.51 -1.68
CA GLN A 79 12.84 -5.86 -1.52
C GLN A 79 12.23 -6.06 -0.13
N LEU A 80 12.55 -7.19 0.52
CA LEU A 80 12.07 -7.48 1.86
C LEU A 80 12.80 -6.64 2.90
N ASP A 81 14.10 -6.41 2.73
CA ASP A 81 14.88 -5.50 3.58
C ASP A 81 14.34 -4.08 3.47
N ILE A 82 14.04 -3.60 2.25
CA ILE A 82 13.39 -2.29 2.05
C ILE A 82 12.04 -2.26 2.75
N PHE A 83 11.23 -3.32 2.65
CA PHE A 83 9.90 -3.39 3.26
C PHE A 83 9.95 -3.29 4.79
N HIS A 84 10.90 -3.98 5.42
CA HIS A 84 11.09 -3.93 6.87
C HIS A 84 11.72 -2.62 7.35
N GLY A 85 12.68 -2.06 6.61
CA GLY A 85 13.44 -0.88 7.04
C GLY A 85 12.76 0.46 6.74
N THR A 86 11.87 0.57 5.73
CA THR A 86 11.27 1.86 5.32
C THR A 86 10.03 2.29 6.12
N GLY A 87 9.68 1.57 7.19
CA GLY A 87 8.52 1.90 8.03
C GLY A 87 7.16 1.59 7.41
N VAL A 88 7.09 0.76 6.36
CA VAL A 88 5.82 0.36 5.72
C VAL A 88 4.90 -0.37 6.70
N ILE A 89 5.45 -1.21 7.58
CA ILE A 89 4.67 -1.94 8.59
C ILE A 89 3.92 -0.98 9.52
N PRO A 90 4.59 0.00 10.19
CA PRO A 90 3.91 1.04 10.96
C PRO A 90 2.84 1.82 10.19
N LEU A 91 3.02 2.06 8.88
CA LEU A 91 2.01 2.74 8.07
C LEU A 91 0.75 1.87 7.93
N VAL A 92 0.91 0.57 7.68
CA VAL A 92 -0.22 -0.37 7.59
C VAL A 92 -0.91 -0.51 8.95
N GLU A 93 -0.16 -0.62 10.04
CA GLU A 93 -0.70 -0.66 11.40
C GLU A 93 -1.47 0.60 11.77
N GLY A 94 -0.98 1.77 11.33
CA GLY A 94 -1.64 3.06 11.49
C GLY A 94 -2.99 3.11 10.78
N VAL A 95 -3.05 2.65 9.52
CA VAL A 95 -4.31 2.59 8.76
C VAL A 95 -5.31 1.63 9.41
N LEU A 96 -4.85 0.49 9.90
CA LEU A 96 -5.70 -0.52 10.53
C LEU A 96 -6.12 -0.17 11.96
N ALA A 97 -5.59 0.91 12.54
CA ALA A 97 -5.79 1.26 13.95
C ALA A 97 -5.58 0.05 14.88
N ALA A 98 -4.45 -0.67 14.71
CA ALA A 98 -4.19 -1.94 15.40
C ALA A 98 -4.26 -1.86 16.95
N ASN A 99 -4.05 -0.68 17.51
CA ASN A 99 -4.12 -0.40 18.95
C ASN A 99 -5.47 0.23 19.38
N GLY A 100 -6.48 0.21 18.51
CA GLY A 100 -7.75 0.92 18.68
C GLY A 100 -7.65 2.41 18.30
N GLY A 101 -8.80 3.08 18.30
CA GLY A 101 -8.93 4.50 17.91
C GLY A 101 -9.18 4.69 16.42
N ASP A 102 -8.98 5.92 15.95
CA ASP A 102 -9.15 6.27 14.55
C ASP A 102 -7.97 5.78 13.71
N GLY A 103 -8.24 5.36 12.48
CA GLY A 103 -7.21 5.05 11.50
C GLY A 103 -6.37 6.29 11.18
N ARG A 104 -5.08 6.06 10.91
CA ARG A 104 -4.14 7.10 10.52
C ARG A 104 -3.71 6.94 9.07
N ASP A 105 -3.82 8.02 8.31
CA ASP A 105 -3.31 8.07 6.94
C ASP A 105 -1.78 7.90 6.89
N GLY A 106 -1.32 7.14 5.89
CA GLY A 106 0.08 6.87 5.63
C GLY A 106 0.46 7.19 4.19
N LEU A 107 1.62 7.82 4.00
CA LEU A 107 2.17 8.12 2.68
C LEU A 107 3.60 7.59 2.56
N LEU A 108 3.82 6.75 1.55
CA LEU A 108 5.14 6.32 1.10
C LEU A 108 5.30 6.76 -0.36
N ALA A 109 6.38 7.48 -0.66
CA ALA A 109 6.68 7.91 -2.02
C ALA A 109 8.14 7.65 -2.37
N THR A 110 8.39 7.31 -3.63
CA THR A 110 9.76 7.20 -4.17
C THR A 110 10.09 8.41 -5.02
N LEU A 111 11.25 9.01 -4.79
CA LEU A 111 11.81 10.11 -5.58
C LEU A 111 13.12 9.68 -6.24
N GLY A 112 13.41 10.22 -7.43
CA GLY A 112 14.67 9.96 -8.14
C GLY A 112 14.56 10.12 -9.64
N VAL A 113 15.71 10.15 -10.32
CA VAL A 113 15.82 10.28 -11.78
C VAL A 113 15.26 9.05 -12.53
N THR A 114 15.02 9.16 -13.82
CA THR A 114 14.64 8.02 -14.67
C THR A 114 15.72 6.93 -14.60
N GLY A 115 15.29 5.67 -14.49
CA GLY A 115 16.21 4.52 -14.37
C GLY A 115 16.82 4.32 -12.98
N SER A 116 16.50 5.13 -11.97
CA SER A 116 17.03 4.96 -10.60
C SER A 116 16.42 3.79 -9.82
N GLY A 117 15.40 3.10 -10.36
CA GLY A 117 14.77 1.95 -9.71
C GLY A 117 13.47 2.27 -8.94
N LYS A 118 12.88 3.46 -9.06
CA LYS A 118 11.59 3.82 -8.40
C LYS A 118 10.48 2.78 -8.61
N SER A 119 10.19 2.43 -9.87
CA SER A 119 9.17 1.44 -10.22
C SER A 119 9.53 0.04 -9.70
N HIS A 120 10.83 -0.29 -9.68
CA HIS A 120 11.31 -1.55 -9.09
C HIS A 120 11.04 -1.57 -7.58
N THR A 121 11.28 -0.48 -6.86
CA THR A 121 10.94 -0.40 -5.43
C THR A 121 9.43 -0.54 -5.18
N ILE A 122 8.61 0.26 -5.84
CA ILE A 122 7.16 0.29 -5.58
C ILE A 122 6.46 -0.97 -6.08
N LEU A 123 6.71 -1.39 -7.32
CA LEU A 123 5.96 -2.46 -7.99
C LEU A 123 6.75 -3.77 -8.12
N GLY A 124 8.06 -3.75 -7.93
CA GLY A 124 8.91 -4.93 -8.08
C GLY A 124 9.22 -5.27 -9.54
N SER A 125 9.44 -6.56 -9.77
CA SER A 125 9.71 -7.19 -11.05
C SER A 125 8.78 -8.40 -11.23
N ARG A 126 8.94 -9.17 -12.32
CA ARG A 126 8.15 -10.38 -12.54
C ARG A 126 8.42 -11.48 -11.50
N SER A 127 9.64 -11.53 -10.96
CA SER A 127 10.08 -12.54 -10.01
C SER A 127 10.14 -12.04 -8.57
N GLN A 128 10.06 -10.73 -8.34
CA GLN A 128 10.23 -10.13 -7.02
C GLN A 128 9.12 -9.11 -6.75
N ARG A 129 8.39 -9.27 -5.64
CA ARG A 129 7.31 -8.35 -5.26
C ARG A 129 7.87 -6.98 -4.88
N GLY A 130 7.10 -5.93 -5.18
CA GLY A 130 7.34 -4.56 -4.73
C GLY A 130 6.71 -4.25 -3.38
N LEU A 131 7.02 -3.07 -2.85
CA LEU A 131 6.44 -2.59 -1.60
C LEU A 131 4.92 -2.55 -1.64
N THR A 132 4.30 -2.18 -2.76
CA THR A 132 2.84 -2.19 -2.89
C THR A 132 2.27 -3.58 -2.71
N GLN A 133 2.83 -4.59 -3.38
CA GLN A 133 2.32 -5.95 -3.27
C GLN A 133 2.58 -6.54 -1.90
N LEU A 134 3.72 -6.23 -1.26
CA LEU A 134 4.04 -6.68 0.10
C LEU A 134 3.13 -6.00 1.15
N ALA A 135 2.84 -4.71 1.00
CA ALA A 135 1.94 -3.97 1.88
C ALA A 135 0.50 -4.50 1.78
N LEU A 136 0.01 -4.78 0.56
CA LEU A 136 -1.29 -5.42 0.36
C LEU A 136 -1.34 -6.82 0.97
N ASP A 137 -0.26 -7.59 0.86
CA ASP A 137 -0.13 -8.91 1.50
C ASP A 137 -0.32 -8.83 3.01
N LEU A 138 0.40 -7.88 3.62
CA LEU A 138 0.34 -7.64 5.06
C LEU A 138 -1.07 -7.19 5.46
N LEU A 139 -1.64 -6.21 4.74
CA LEU A 139 -2.97 -5.69 5.02
C LEU A 139 -4.03 -6.80 5.00
N PHE A 140 -4.09 -7.59 3.92
CA PHE A 140 -5.11 -8.65 3.80
C PHE A 140 -4.91 -9.79 4.79
N ARG A 141 -3.65 -10.10 5.16
CA ARG A 141 -3.39 -11.04 6.25
C ARG A 141 -3.84 -10.49 7.60
N SER A 142 -3.60 -9.21 7.87
CA SER A 142 -3.97 -8.58 9.13
C SER A 142 -5.48 -8.52 9.34
N ILE A 143 -6.27 -8.41 8.26
CA ILE A 143 -7.74 -8.38 8.34
C ILE A 143 -8.40 -9.73 8.06
N SER A 144 -7.65 -10.82 7.87
CA SER A 144 -8.18 -12.08 7.31
C SER A 144 -9.41 -12.61 8.04
N ASP A 145 -9.41 -12.53 9.38
CA ASP A 145 -10.50 -13.04 10.22
C ASP A 145 -11.74 -12.12 10.23
N ASN A 146 -11.58 -10.90 9.68
CA ASN A 146 -12.64 -9.90 9.55
C ASN A 146 -13.13 -9.76 8.10
N ILE A 147 -12.62 -10.56 7.15
CA ILE A 147 -13.11 -10.58 5.77
C ILE A 147 -14.43 -11.36 5.73
N LEU A 148 -15.48 -10.68 5.29
CA LEU A 148 -16.81 -11.25 5.12
C LEU A 148 -16.98 -11.77 3.69
N ASP A 149 -17.62 -12.94 3.54
CA ASP A 149 -17.93 -13.52 2.22
C ASP A 149 -19.33 -13.07 1.75
N PRO A 150 -19.43 -12.29 0.65
CA PRO A 150 -20.71 -11.85 0.09
C PRO A 150 -21.65 -12.99 -0.31
N SER A 151 -21.12 -14.20 -0.57
CA SER A 151 -21.93 -15.36 -0.94
C SER A 151 -22.72 -15.95 0.24
N THR A 152 -22.21 -15.73 1.46
CA THR A 152 -22.80 -16.25 2.70
C THR A 152 -23.64 -15.22 3.44
N ILE A 153 -23.29 -13.94 3.33
CA ILE A 153 -23.96 -12.83 4.03
C ILE A 153 -24.72 -11.98 3.01
N TYR A 154 -25.97 -12.36 2.74
CA TYR A 154 -26.82 -11.68 1.76
C TYR A 154 -27.12 -10.21 2.10
N SER A 155 -27.04 -9.81 3.37
CA SER A 155 -27.22 -8.42 3.80
C SER A 155 -25.98 -7.54 3.58
N LEU A 156 -24.83 -8.12 3.24
CA LEU A 156 -23.56 -7.40 3.17
C LEU A 156 -23.62 -6.25 2.15
N HIS A 157 -24.16 -6.53 0.96
CA HIS A 157 -24.29 -5.51 -0.11
C HIS A 157 -25.14 -4.32 0.34
N ALA A 158 -26.31 -4.58 0.94
CA ALA A 158 -27.18 -3.53 1.46
C ALA A 158 -26.53 -2.75 2.60
N SER A 159 -25.79 -3.42 3.48
CA SER A 159 -25.09 -2.77 4.60
C SER A 159 -23.96 -1.84 4.12
N VAL A 160 -23.20 -2.28 3.11
CA VAL A 160 -22.13 -1.47 2.51
C VAL A 160 -22.73 -0.27 1.79
N ALA A 161 -23.78 -0.46 0.99
CA ALA A 161 -24.49 0.63 0.31
C ALA A 161 -25.09 1.65 1.29
N ALA A 162 -25.61 1.20 2.44
CA ALA A 162 -26.14 2.10 3.47
C ALA A 162 -25.06 2.84 4.27
N SER A 163 -23.83 2.31 4.29
CA SER A 163 -22.71 2.90 5.02
C SER A 163 -21.90 3.89 4.18
N ASP A 164 -22.04 3.85 2.85
CA ASP A 164 -21.40 4.79 1.94
C ASP A 164 -22.17 6.13 1.96
N PRO A 165 -21.57 7.23 2.45
CA PRO A 165 -22.24 8.53 2.48
C PRO A 165 -22.29 9.21 1.11
N SER A 166 -21.65 8.65 0.08
CA SER A 166 -21.63 9.20 -1.27
C SER A 166 -22.88 8.80 -2.09
N GLU A 167 -23.13 9.52 -3.18
CA GLU A 167 -24.18 9.15 -4.15
C GLU A 167 -23.73 8.01 -5.10
N ALA A 168 -22.68 7.27 -4.76
CA ALA A 168 -22.14 6.22 -5.60
C ALA A 168 -23.02 4.97 -5.59
N GLN A 169 -23.18 4.34 -6.76
CA GLN A 169 -23.85 3.05 -6.86
C GLN A 169 -22.90 1.92 -6.46
N VAL A 170 -23.20 1.23 -5.36
CA VAL A 170 -22.45 0.04 -4.94
C VAL A 170 -22.86 -1.18 -5.78
N LEU A 171 -21.89 -1.80 -6.45
CA LEU A 171 -22.09 -2.96 -7.31
C LEU A 171 -21.20 -4.11 -6.86
N SER A 172 -21.65 -5.35 -7.06
CA SER A 172 -20.76 -6.51 -6.98
C SER A 172 -19.70 -6.42 -8.08
N SER A 173 -18.53 -7.03 -7.86
CA SER A 173 -17.47 -7.09 -8.87
C SER A 173 -17.98 -7.68 -10.19
N GLN A 174 -18.78 -8.75 -10.12
CA GLN A 174 -19.41 -9.35 -11.29
C GLN A 174 -20.38 -8.38 -11.99
N GLY A 175 -21.26 -7.72 -11.23
CA GLY A 175 -22.20 -6.75 -11.79
C GLY A 175 -21.50 -5.57 -12.47
N PHE A 176 -20.41 -5.08 -11.87
CA PHE A 176 -19.56 -4.06 -12.49
C PHE A 176 -18.93 -4.56 -13.81
N LEU A 177 -18.35 -5.77 -13.82
CA LEU A 177 -17.75 -6.33 -15.03
C LEU A 177 -18.79 -6.56 -16.14
N ASP A 178 -20.00 -6.97 -15.81
CA ASP A 178 -21.08 -7.16 -16.79
C ASP A 178 -21.55 -5.82 -17.38
N ILE A 179 -21.59 -4.75 -16.58
CA ILE A 179 -21.92 -3.41 -17.09
C ILE A 179 -20.82 -2.88 -18.01
N ILE A 180 -19.55 -3.05 -17.64
CA ILE A 180 -18.42 -2.50 -18.40
C ILE A 180 -18.09 -3.34 -19.64
N TYR A 181 -18.26 -4.66 -19.57
CA TYR A 181 -17.79 -5.62 -20.59
C TYR A 181 -18.86 -6.57 -21.12
N GLY A 182 -20.00 -6.70 -20.45
CA GLY A 182 -21.03 -7.70 -20.74
C GLY A 182 -21.87 -7.40 -21.99
N ASP A 183 -21.83 -6.17 -22.50
CA ASP A 183 -22.62 -5.81 -23.68
C ASP A 183 -21.76 -5.50 -24.91
N GLN A 184 -21.51 -6.53 -25.71
CA GLN A 184 -20.95 -6.40 -27.07
C GLN A 184 -22.03 -6.25 -28.15
N SER A 185 -23.31 -6.18 -27.77
CA SER A 185 -24.45 -6.14 -28.70
C SER A 185 -25.28 -4.86 -28.67
N CYS A 186 -25.29 -4.12 -27.55
CA CYS A 186 -26.05 -2.88 -27.41
C CYS A 186 -25.10 -1.68 -27.35
N ALA A 187 -24.61 -1.28 -28.53
CA ALA A 187 -24.06 0.05 -28.68
C ALA A 187 -25.14 1.08 -28.32
N SER A 188 -24.78 2.04 -27.46
CA SER A 188 -25.52 3.27 -27.15
C SER A 188 -26.48 3.21 -25.95
N ARG A 189 -25.95 3.54 -24.76
CA ARG A 189 -26.42 4.70 -23.96
C ARG A 189 -25.55 4.91 -22.72
N ALA A 190 -24.72 5.95 -22.82
CA ALA A 190 -24.38 6.93 -21.78
C ALA A 190 -23.85 6.45 -20.41
N THR A 191 -22.53 6.59 -20.23
CA THR A 191 -21.98 7.43 -19.15
C THR A 191 -20.80 8.23 -19.70
N SER A 192 -20.89 9.55 -19.56
CA SER A 192 -20.01 10.58 -20.11
C SER A 192 -18.52 10.26 -20.03
N ARG A 193 -17.87 10.19 -21.19
CA ARG A 193 -16.41 10.37 -21.30
C ARG A 193 -16.17 11.79 -21.80
N ALA A 194 -15.61 12.65 -20.96
CA ALA A 194 -14.98 13.88 -21.41
C ALA A 194 -13.96 13.51 -22.50
N ALA A 195 -14.03 14.19 -23.65
CA ALA A 195 -13.18 13.89 -24.80
C ALA A 195 -11.72 14.27 -24.50
N THR A 196 -10.89 13.29 -24.13
CA THR A 196 -9.43 13.42 -24.21
C THR A 196 -9.00 13.41 -25.69
N PRO A 197 -8.08 14.29 -26.12
CA PRO A 197 -7.68 14.39 -27.51
C PRO A 197 -6.99 13.11 -28.00
N MET A 198 -7.26 12.76 -29.25
CA MET A 198 -6.77 11.56 -29.94
C MET A 198 -5.25 11.39 -29.84
N ARG A 199 -4.80 10.27 -29.27
CA ARG A 199 -3.44 9.75 -29.50
C ARG A 199 -3.45 8.90 -30.76
N VAL A 200 -2.63 9.31 -31.74
CA VAL A 200 -2.37 8.56 -32.98
C VAL A 200 -1.39 7.42 -32.67
N HIS A 201 -1.90 6.25 -32.26
CA HIS A 201 -1.13 5.00 -32.32
C HIS A 201 -2.06 3.76 -32.33
N ASN A 202 -1.65 2.72 -33.06
CA ASN A 202 -2.42 1.51 -33.37
C ASN A 202 -3.08 0.82 -32.15
N PRO A 203 -4.29 0.24 -32.30
CA PRO A 203 -5.07 -0.35 -31.20
C PRO A 203 -4.74 -1.83 -30.95
N PHE A 204 -3.46 -2.20 -30.88
CA PHE A 204 -3.05 -3.51 -30.39
C PHE A 204 -1.95 -3.33 -29.37
N HIS A 205 -2.24 -3.77 -28.14
CA HIS A 205 -1.47 -3.68 -26.88
C HIS A 205 -1.74 -2.46 -25.98
N ILE A 206 -2.81 -2.59 -25.19
CA ILE A 206 -2.89 -1.98 -23.86
C ILE A 206 -2.06 -2.86 -22.91
N PRO A 207 -1.02 -2.37 -22.22
CA PRO A 207 -0.37 -3.11 -21.15
C PRO A 207 -1.33 -3.15 -19.94
N GLY A 208 -1.92 -4.31 -19.66
CA GLY A 208 -2.86 -4.49 -18.55
C GLY A 208 -4.12 -5.30 -18.87
N SER A 209 -4.31 -5.76 -20.12
CA SER A 209 -5.40 -6.69 -20.42
C SER A 209 -5.13 -8.05 -19.78
N PHE A 210 -5.87 -8.38 -18.73
CA PHE A 210 -5.97 -9.75 -18.23
C PHE A 210 -6.48 -10.64 -19.38
N PRO A 211 -5.81 -11.75 -19.70
CA PRO A 211 -6.30 -12.65 -20.74
C PRO A 211 -7.66 -13.20 -20.33
N ARG A 212 -8.61 -13.16 -21.28
CA ARG A 212 -9.95 -13.73 -21.15
C ARG A 212 -9.79 -15.24 -20.93
N SER A 213 -9.95 -15.71 -19.70
CA SER A 213 -9.94 -17.14 -19.38
C SER A 213 -11.25 -17.75 -19.87
N SER A 214 -11.17 -18.72 -20.78
CA SER A 214 -12.31 -19.48 -21.29
C SER A 214 -12.74 -20.65 -20.38
N HIS A 215 -12.42 -20.58 -19.08
CA HIS A 215 -12.73 -21.63 -18.12
C HIS A 215 -13.75 -21.17 -17.08
N SER A 216 -14.79 -21.98 -16.88
CA SER A 216 -15.81 -21.83 -15.84
C SER A 216 -15.20 -21.55 -14.46
N PRO A 217 -15.84 -20.74 -13.60
CA PRO A 217 -15.30 -20.44 -12.28
C PRO A 217 -15.46 -21.66 -11.37
N ARG A 218 -14.46 -22.54 -11.37
CA ARG A 218 -14.17 -23.36 -10.19
C ARG A 218 -13.34 -22.50 -9.25
N GLU A 219 -13.80 -22.40 -8.00
CA GLU A 219 -13.11 -21.79 -6.87
C GLU A 219 -11.61 -22.06 -6.95
N LYS A 220 -10.86 -21.04 -7.35
CA LYS A 220 -9.42 -20.99 -7.14
C LYS A 220 -9.20 -19.76 -6.28
N SER A 221 -9.00 -19.99 -4.99
CA SER A 221 -8.46 -19.00 -4.06
C SER A 221 -7.30 -18.28 -4.75
N PHE A 222 -7.41 -16.96 -4.88
CA PHE A 222 -6.40 -16.12 -5.53
C PHE A 222 -5.12 -15.95 -4.69
N TYR A 223 -5.00 -16.71 -3.59
CA TYR A 223 -3.87 -16.65 -2.68
C TYR A 223 -3.27 -18.05 -2.49
N PRO A 224 -1.94 -18.23 -2.64
CA PRO A 224 -1.29 -19.48 -2.29
C PRO A 224 -1.44 -19.72 -0.78
N ILE A 225 -1.87 -20.94 -0.43
CA ILE A 225 -1.93 -21.39 0.98
C ILE A 225 -0.48 -21.53 1.47
N LEU A 226 -0.08 -20.66 2.41
CA LEU A 226 1.18 -20.78 3.13
C LEU A 226 0.92 -21.33 4.54
N PRO A 227 1.92 -22.02 5.17
CA PRO A 227 1.74 -22.69 6.45
C PRO A 227 1.31 -21.72 7.55
N ARG A 228 0.24 -22.07 8.28
CA ARG A 228 -0.29 -21.29 9.40
C ARG A 228 0.69 -21.30 10.57
N LEU A 229 1.24 -20.14 10.92
CA LEU A 229 1.82 -19.93 12.24
C LEU A 229 0.67 -19.82 13.25
N SER A 230 0.62 -20.76 14.18
CA SER A 230 -0.37 -20.80 15.25
C SER A 230 -0.19 -19.59 16.17
N SER A 231 -1.17 -18.69 16.22
CA SER A 231 -1.32 -17.75 17.32
C SER A 231 -2.70 -17.92 17.94
N ARG A 232 -2.67 -18.40 19.17
CA ARG A 232 -3.80 -18.56 20.08
C ARG A 232 -3.93 -17.26 20.85
N ALA A 233 -4.90 -16.41 20.52
CA ALA A 233 -5.31 -15.28 21.39
C ALA A 233 -6.74 -14.85 21.06
N GLY A 234 -7.55 -14.67 22.11
CA GLY A 234 -9.01 -14.53 22.03
C GLY A 234 -9.52 -13.20 21.47
N SER A 235 -10.73 -13.27 20.90
CA SER A 235 -11.51 -12.16 20.36
C SER A 235 -11.82 -11.07 21.41
N PRO A 236 -11.72 -9.78 21.06
CA PRO A 236 -12.42 -8.72 21.77
C PRO A 236 -13.91 -8.74 21.39
N LYS A 237 -14.76 -8.56 22.40
CA LYS A 237 -16.21 -8.56 22.31
C LYS A 237 -16.72 -7.35 21.51
N SER A 238 -17.73 -7.61 20.67
CA SER A 238 -18.54 -6.64 19.96
C SER A 238 -19.15 -5.59 20.88
N GLN A 239 -19.04 -4.32 20.49
CA GLN A 239 -19.84 -3.24 21.09
C GLN A 239 -21.27 -3.35 20.55
N GLY A 240 -22.20 -3.68 21.44
CA GLY A 240 -23.63 -3.69 21.16
C GLY A 240 -24.17 -2.27 21.02
N LEU A 241 -24.95 -2.06 19.96
CA LEU A 241 -25.74 -0.86 19.72
C LEU A 241 -26.66 -0.60 20.93
N ALA A 242 -26.54 0.58 21.54
CA ALA A 242 -27.41 1.02 22.63
C ALA A 242 -28.85 1.21 22.13
N ARG A 243 -29.81 0.67 22.87
CA ARG A 243 -31.26 0.81 22.64
C ARG A 243 -31.68 2.26 22.97
N PRO A 244 -32.51 2.94 22.16
CA PRO A 244 -32.94 4.31 22.46
C PRO A 244 -33.82 4.35 23.71
N LEU A 245 -33.48 5.26 24.62
CA LEU A 245 -34.21 5.53 25.87
C LEU A 245 -35.54 6.24 25.54
N THR A 246 -36.67 5.59 25.83
CA THR A 246 -37.99 6.24 25.91
C THR A 246 -38.07 7.14 27.15
N PRO A 247 -38.66 8.35 27.07
CA PRO A 247 -38.81 9.24 28.22
C PRO A 247 -39.92 8.75 29.19
N PRO A 248 -39.80 9.00 30.50
CA PRO A 248 -40.84 8.61 31.47
C PRO A 248 -42.02 9.61 31.49
N GLU A 249 -43.23 9.08 31.67
CA GLU A 249 -44.46 9.86 31.90
C GLU A 249 -44.46 10.60 33.25
N PRO A 250 -45.22 11.71 33.38
CA PRO A 250 -45.18 12.56 34.56
C PRO A 250 -45.97 11.98 35.75
N HIS A 251 -45.34 12.01 36.93
CA HIS A 251 -45.96 11.63 38.19
C HIS A 251 -47.13 12.56 38.56
N ARG A 252 -48.29 11.94 38.82
CA ARG A 252 -49.51 12.54 39.35
C ARG A 252 -49.29 13.01 40.80
N ALA A 253 -49.35 14.33 41.02
CA ALA A 253 -49.30 14.93 42.34
C ALA A 253 -50.55 14.58 43.18
N GLN A 254 -50.34 14.07 44.40
CA GLN A 254 -51.37 14.02 45.44
C GLN A 254 -51.39 15.34 46.21
N ALA A 255 -52.58 15.93 46.35
CA ALA A 255 -52.83 17.13 47.14
C ALA A 255 -52.90 16.78 48.65
N PRO A 256 -52.55 17.71 49.55
CA PRO A 256 -52.68 17.49 50.99
C PRO A 256 -54.08 17.83 51.49
N GLU A 257 -54.62 17.00 52.39
CA GLU A 257 -55.77 17.37 53.23
C GLU A 257 -55.39 18.50 54.18
N ARG A 258 -56.24 19.53 54.26
CA ARG A 258 -56.16 20.61 55.25
C ARG A 258 -56.99 20.22 56.48
N CYS A 259 -56.55 20.70 57.65
CA CYS A 259 -57.47 21.01 58.76
C CYS A 259 -58.42 22.15 58.39
#